data_AF-A0A668RDA3-F1
#
_entry.id   AF-A0A668RDA3-F1
#
_cell.length_a   1.000
_cell.length_b   1.000
_cell.length_c   1.000
_cell.angle_alpha   90.00
_cell.angle_beta   90.00
_cell.angle_gamma   90.00
#
_symmetry.space_group_name_H-M   'P 1'
#
loop_
_entity.id
_entity.type
_entity.pdbx_description
1 polymer ?
#
loop_
_entity_poly.entity_id
_entity_poly.type
_entity_poly.pdbx_seq_one_letter_code
_entity_poly.pdbx_strand_id
1 'polypeptide(L)'
;ILDSKEQTAEFIKLHRHSGDANLKARPSHFTASHFHGETVTVRCEIQEGEGAQWTYEWRPAKLNTPPTSNQYRITVTESESGGYSCRGRRDYFFSEWSDTITLTVSCKPVVTLYPNWSEIYRGETITVRCEIHGGDTEWDYEWETNSTIKPPNQNEYRIRSASSSNSGNYRCKGRMKSSQYKTTEWSDSVTLTVSDNKPRPVLTVSPSWLSPGASVTLNCEVEHPSAGWSFYWYKAVPDLSEKSSSYELLPDGSGTAQDSYIIHGQTHTAGYVCRAGRGDPEYHTDHSQPEFVWSAGQFVSLSASLTVSPDRVQHFTSDSVSLTCEGNFTEWRVRKFSEDGRLSDCRRMTGSTCNINTSESDTGVYWCESGSGEFSSAVNITVQNDGNGPILVSPVHPVTEGASVSLSCSLRTQKILSNVFFYHNDKLIQNDPRGELKISAVSKSDEGFYKCQYSGRESAQSWMSVKVSLIIILLLLLYRCRQSKCKSLFFSCCIREFIYYIHFNYSHIYMYSDLMTLNISGTIYT
;
A
#
# COMPACT_ATOMS: atom_id res chain seq x y z
N ILE A 1 -30.50 2.86 78.27
CA ILE A 1 -29.57 1.85 78.81
C ILE A 1 -29.62 0.71 77.80
N LEU A 2 -28.79 0.77 76.74
CA LEU A 2 -27.41 0.25 76.70
C LEU A 2 -27.35 -1.27 76.84
N ASP A 3 -26.76 -1.92 75.82
CA ASP A 3 -25.98 -3.16 75.85
C ASP A 3 -26.63 -4.48 76.33
N SER A 4 -26.19 -5.66 75.89
CA SER A 4 -25.32 -6.04 74.76
C SER A 4 -25.48 -7.53 74.42
N LYS A 5 -24.75 -7.99 73.39
CA LYS A 5 -24.29 -9.38 73.19
C LYS A 5 -23.56 -9.94 74.46
N GLU A 6 -23.20 -11.21 74.63
CA GLU A 6 -22.95 -12.32 73.69
C GLU A 6 -22.93 -13.69 74.42
N GLN A 7 -23.45 -14.74 73.77
CA GLN A 7 -22.96 -16.15 73.65
C GLN A 7 -22.41 -17.03 74.82
N THR A 8 -22.46 -18.35 74.53
CA THR A 8 -21.85 -19.52 75.23
C THR A 8 -22.54 -19.97 76.54
N ALA A 9 -22.75 -21.26 76.84
CA ALA A 9 -22.78 -22.54 76.11
C ALA A 9 -23.59 -23.55 76.99
N GLU A 10 -23.87 -24.83 76.68
CA GLU A 10 -23.61 -25.75 75.56
C GLU A 10 -24.69 -26.87 75.58
N PHE A 11 -24.75 -27.78 74.58
CA PHE A 11 -24.90 -29.24 74.78
C PHE A 11 -24.77 -30.01 73.45
N ILE A 12 -23.97 -31.09 73.44
CA ILE A 12 -23.54 -31.81 72.23
C ILE A 12 -24.33 -33.12 71.95
N LYS A 13 -24.79 -33.23 70.69
CA LYS A 13 -25.05 -34.42 69.84
C LYS A 13 -25.79 -35.66 70.39
N LEU A 14 -26.71 -36.15 69.55
CA LEU A 14 -26.60 -37.48 68.96
C LEU A 14 -26.80 -37.39 67.43
N HIS A 15 -26.04 -38.18 66.67
CA HIS A 15 -25.84 -37.99 65.23
C HIS A 15 -26.88 -38.67 64.33
N ARG A 16 -27.23 -38.00 63.21
CA ARG A 16 -27.76 -38.64 62.01
C ARG A 16 -27.03 -38.06 60.79
N HIS A 17 -25.95 -38.72 60.37
CA HIS A 17 -25.18 -38.34 59.18
C HIS A 17 -25.79 -38.98 57.93
N SER A 18 -26.17 -38.15 56.97
CA SER A 18 -26.37 -38.51 55.56
C SER A 18 -25.96 -37.31 54.73
N GLY A 19 -24.68 -37.26 54.33
CA GLY A 19 -24.15 -36.18 53.51
C GLY A 19 -24.52 -36.35 52.03
N ASP A 20 -25.19 -35.35 51.45
CA ASP A 20 -25.56 -35.34 50.03
C ASP A 20 -24.32 -35.17 49.13
N ALA A 21 -24.18 -36.07 48.16
CA ALA A 21 -23.13 -35.97 47.14
C ALA A 21 -23.55 -34.97 46.04
N ASN A 22 -22.71 -33.96 45.80
CA ASN A 22 -22.97 -32.87 44.87
C ASN A 22 -21.91 -32.85 43.76
N LEU A 23 -22.25 -33.35 42.57
CA LEU A 23 -21.31 -33.38 41.45
C LEU A 23 -21.19 -31.98 40.82
N LYS A 24 -20.02 -31.34 40.96
CA LYS A 24 -19.73 -30.05 40.33
C LYS A 24 -18.81 -30.22 39.12
N ALA A 25 -19.41 -30.22 37.94
CA ALA A 25 -18.66 -29.93 36.72
C ALA A 25 -18.12 -28.48 36.76
N ARG A 26 -16.97 -28.24 36.13
CA ARG A 26 -16.49 -26.90 35.79
C ARG A 26 -16.34 -26.83 34.27
N PRO A 27 -16.91 -25.83 33.57
CA PRO A 27 -17.85 -24.80 34.04
C PRO A 27 -19.18 -25.30 34.66
N SER A 28 -19.89 -24.41 35.35
CA SER A 28 -20.94 -24.74 36.33
C SER A 28 -22.36 -24.94 35.77
N HIS A 29 -22.52 -25.09 34.46
CA HIS A 29 -23.75 -25.57 33.82
C HIS A 29 -23.36 -26.51 32.67
N PHE A 30 -23.54 -27.83 32.87
CA PHE A 30 -23.16 -28.86 31.89
C PHE A 30 -24.38 -29.45 31.15
N THR A 31 -25.17 -28.56 30.56
CA THR A 31 -26.09 -28.89 29.44
C THR A 31 -25.51 -28.40 28.12
N ALA A 32 -24.18 -28.43 27.98
CA ALA A 32 -23.46 -28.00 26.80
C ALA A 32 -23.11 -29.21 25.92
N SER A 33 -23.30 -29.07 24.61
CA SER A 33 -22.80 -30.01 23.63
C SER A 33 -21.29 -29.83 23.43
N HIS A 34 -20.53 -30.92 23.46
CA HIS A 34 -19.07 -30.91 23.36
C HIS A 34 -18.59 -31.48 22.02
N PHE A 35 -17.48 -30.98 21.50
CA PHE A 35 -16.93 -31.44 20.23
C PHE A 35 -16.19 -32.78 20.40
N HIS A 36 -16.27 -33.64 19.38
CA HIS A 36 -15.57 -34.91 19.38
C HIS A 36 -14.04 -34.70 19.49
N GLY A 37 -13.40 -35.39 20.44
CA GLY A 37 -11.98 -35.26 20.77
C GLY A 37 -11.65 -34.29 21.92
N GLU A 38 -12.60 -33.47 22.40
CA GLU A 38 -12.37 -32.62 23.58
C GLU A 38 -12.12 -33.46 24.85
N THR A 39 -11.35 -32.95 25.82
CA THR A 39 -11.16 -33.63 27.12
C THR A 39 -11.93 -32.90 28.21
N VAL A 40 -13.10 -33.44 28.56
CA VAL A 40 -13.93 -32.95 29.66
C VAL A 40 -13.40 -33.50 30.99
N THR A 41 -13.33 -32.65 32.02
CA THR A 41 -12.96 -33.09 33.38
C THR A 41 -14.11 -32.83 34.35
N VAL A 42 -14.80 -33.89 34.78
CA VAL A 42 -15.86 -33.82 35.79
C VAL A 42 -15.29 -34.07 37.19
N ARG A 43 -15.85 -33.40 38.22
CA ARG A 43 -15.42 -33.53 39.62
C ARG A 43 -16.61 -33.86 40.53
N CYS A 44 -16.40 -34.85 41.40
CA CYS A 44 -17.34 -35.23 42.44
C CYS A 44 -17.00 -34.49 43.74
N GLU A 45 -17.92 -33.69 44.30
CA GLU A 45 -17.75 -33.02 45.60
C GLU A 45 -18.78 -33.58 46.60
N ILE A 46 -18.41 -33.74 47.86
CA ILE A 46 -19.28 -34.27 48.92
C ILE A 46 -19.23 -33.26 50.06
N GLN A 47 -20.37 -32.75 50.49
CA GLN A 47 -20.43 -31.66 51.47
C GLN A 47 -20.36 -32.16 52.91
N GLU A 48 -19.22 -32.75 53.31
CA GLU A 48 -18.91 -32.99 54.73
C GLU A 48 -17.40 -33.18 54.98
N GLY A 49 -16.79 -32.28 55.77
CA GLY A 49 -15.50 -32.45 56.44
C GLY A 49 -14.23 -32.47 55.57
N GLU A 50 -13.44 -31.38 55.63
CA GLU A 50 -12.04 -31.41 55.17
C GLU A 50 -11.25 -32.52 55.91
N GLY A 51 -10.56 -33.38 55.16
CA GLY A 51 -9.70 -34.43 55.71
C GLY A 51 -10.25 -35.87 55.71
N ALA A 52 -11.49 -36.10 55.26
CA ALA A 52 -12.01 -37.47 55.11
C ALA A 52 -11.52 -38.16 53.81
N GLN A 53 -10.91 -39.34 53.95
CA GLN A 53 -10.36 -40.11 52.81
C GLN A 53 -11.47 -40.91 52.10
N TRP A 54 -12.23 -40.24 51.23
CA TRP A 54 -13.27 -40.85 50.40
C TRP A 54 -12.69 -41.66 49.24
N THR A 55 -13.32 -42.79 48.92
CA THR A 55 -13.15 -43.50 47.65
C THR A 55 -14.33 -43.21 46.73
N TYR A 56 -14.07 -42.95 45.46
CA TYR A 56 -15.10 -42.50 44.51
C TYR A 56 -15.52 -43.61 43.54
N GLU A 57 -16.82 -43.67 43.25
CA GLU A 57 -17.43 -44.59 42.28
C GLU A 57 -18.19 -43.78 41.23
N TRP A 58 -18.03 -44.15 39.96
CA TRP A 58 -18.58 -43.44 38.80
C TRP A 58 -19.46 -44.37 37.94
N ARG A 59 -20.50 -43.80 37.33
CA ARG A 59 -21.35 -44.43 36.31
C ARG A 59 -21.31 -43.59 35.02
N PRO A 60 -21.38 -44.22 33.82
CA PRO A 60 -21.26 -45.66 33.58
C PRO A 60 -19.83 -46.15 33.82
N ALA A 61 -19.66 -47.36 34.36
CA ALA A 61 -18.35 -47.96 34.60
C ALA A 61 -17.75 -48.57 33.31
N LYS A 62 -17.45 -47.73 32.32
CA LYS A 62 -16.89 -48.12 31.01
C LYS A 62 -15.38 -47.87 30.88
N LEU A 63 -14.61 -48.26 31.90
CA LEU A 63 -13.16 -48.39 31.77
C LEU A 63 -12.73 -49.63 32.57
N ASN A 64 -11.76 -50.40 32.07
CA ASN A 64 -11.22 -51.58 32.77
C ASN A 64 -10.50 -51.23 34.10
N THR A 65 -10.34 -49.94 34.40
CA THR A 65 -10.01 -49.40 35.73
C THR A 65 -10.81 -48.10 35.96
N PRO A 66 -11.90 -48.11 36.76
CA PRO A 66 -12.60 -46.87 37.11
C PRO A 66 -11.71 -45.99 38.01
N PRO A 67 -11.71 -44.65 37.84
CA PRO A 67 -10.87 -43.78 38.66
C PRO A 67 -11.37 -43.74 40.10
N THR A 68 -10.50 -44.10 41.03
CA THR A 68 -10.72 -43.93 42.49
C THR A 68 -10.60 -42.48 42.97
N SER A 69 -10.28 -41.56 42.05
CA SER A 69 -10.10 -40.12 42.27
C SER A 69 -11.43 -39.35 42.25
N ASN A 70 -11.44 -38.19 42.91
CA ASN A 70 -12.57 -37.25 42.87
C ASN A 70 -12.74 -36.55 41.50
N GLN A 71 -11.82 -36.78 40.55
CA GLN A 71 -11.89 -36.29 39.18
C GLN A 71 -11.90 -37.44 38.17
N TYR A 72 -12.74 -37.32 37.15
CA TYR A 72 -12.74 -38.20 35.98
C TYR A 72 -12.54 -37.35 34.72
N ARG A 73 -11.54 -37.73 33.90
CA ARG A 73 -11.24 -37.13 32.60
C ARG A 73 -11.83 -38.03 31.52
N ILE A 74 -12.69 -37.47 30.69
CA ILE A 74 -13.40 -38.15 29.61
C ILE A 74 -12.96 -37.50 28.30
N THR A 75 -12.39 -38.28 27.39
CA THR A 75 -12.15 -37.85 26.02
C THR A 75 -13.43 -38.08 25.23
N VAL A 76 -14.03 -37.00 24.74
CA VAL A 76 -15.37 -37.00 24.13
C VAL A 76 -15.37 -37.81 22.85
N THR A 77 -16.00 -38.99 22.86
CA THR A 77 -16.25 -39.81 21.68
C THR A 77 -17.71 -40.26 21.64
N GLU A 78 -18.19 -40.74 20.48
CA GLU A 78 -19.58 -41.19 20.36
C GLU A 78 -19.95 -42.28 21.39
N SER A 79 -19.04 -43.22 21.67
CA SER A 79 -19.24 -44.30 22.64
C SER A 79 -19.31 -43.85 24.11
N GLU A 80 -18.76 -42.66 24.40
CA GLU A 80 -18.79 -41.99 25.70
C GLU A 80 -20.02 -41.07 25.87
N SER A 81 -20.89 -40.96 24.87
CA SER A 81 -22.18 -40.26 25.03
C SER A 81 -23.08 -41.00 26.03
N GLY A 82 -23.74 -40.25 26.92
CA GLY A 82 -24.57 -40.82 27.98
C GLY A 82 -24.59 -40.03 29.28
N GLY A 83 -25.34 -40.53 30.27
CA GLY A 83 -25.50 -39.92 31.59
C GLY A 83 -24.44 -40.37 32.60
N TYR A 84 -23.75 -39.41 33.22
CA TYR A 84 -22.71 -39.63 34.21
C TYR A 84 -23.15 -39.24 35.63
N SER A 85 -22.86 -40.09 36.61
CA SER A 85 -23.11 -39.83 38.04
C SER A 85 -21.96 -40.35 38.90
N CYS A 86 -21.78 -39.77 40.08
CA CYS A 86 -20.79 -40.21 41.07
C CYS A 86 -21.42 -40.49 42.44
N ARG A 87 -20.71 -41.26 43.27
CA ARG A 87 -20.93 -41.33 44.73
C ARG A 87 -19.62 -41.52 45.47
N GLY A 88 -19.62 -41.21 46.76
CA GLY A 88 -18.51 -41.52 47.68
C GLY A 88 -18.78 -42.76 48.52
N ARG A 89 -17.72 -43.50 48.83
CA ARG A 89 -17.69 -44.57 49.81
C ARG A 89 -16.62 -44.31 50.87
N ARG A 90 -17.00 -44.52 52.13
CA ARG A 90 -16.15 -44.47 53.32
C ARG A 90 -16.44 -45.69 54.19
N ASP A 91 -15.49 -46.59 54.31
CA ASP A 91 -15.62 -47.87 55.03
C ASP A 91 -16.84 -48.70 54.56
N TYR A 92 -17.88 -48.77 55.41
CA TYR A 92 -19.17 -49.43 55.17
C TYR A 92 -20.29 -48.47 54.74
N PHE A 93 -20.06 -47.15 54.76
CA PHE A 93 -21.03 -46.14 54.39
C PHE A 93 -20.85 -45.66 52.95
N PHE A 94 -21.96 -45.42 52.28
CA PHE A 94 -22.04 -44.82 50.95
C PHE A 94 -22.82 -43.51 51.04
N SER A 95 -22.45 -42.52 50.23
CA SER A 95 -23.34 -41.40 49.94
C SER A 95 -24.46 -41.85 49.00
N GLU A 96 -25.51 -41.04 48.89
CA GLU A 96 -26.40 -41.10 47.75
C GLU A 96 -25.64 -40.84 46.43
N TRP A 97 -26.25 -41.24 45.32
CA TRP A 97 -25.76 -40.90 43.99
C TRP A 97 -26.06 -39.43 43.68
N SER A 98 -25.13 -38.76 43.00
CA SER A 98 -25.38 -37.44 42.44
C SER A 98 -26.45 -37.46 41.35
N ASP A 99 -26.96 -36.28 41.02
CA ASP A 99 -27.63 -36.02 39.75
C ASP A 99 -26.85 -36.58 38.55
N THR A 100 -27.58 -36.91 37.49
CA THR A 100 -27.02 -37.44 36.24
C THR A 100 -26.72 -36.30 35.26
N ILE A 101 -25.47 -36.17 34.83
CA ILE A 101 -25.04 -35.22 33.80
C ILE A 101 -24.95 -35.92 32.45
N THR A 102 -25.74 -35.51 31.47
CA THR A 102 -25.70 -36.08 30.12
C THR A 102 -24.60 -35.43 29.27
N LEU A 103 -23.62 -36.21 28.83
CA LEU A 103 -22.66 -35.79 27.82
C LEU A 103 -23.24 -35.99 26.43
N THR A 104 -23.50 -34.89 25.71
CA THR A 104 -23.91 -34.90 24.30
C THR A 104 -22.74 -34.47 23.42
N VAL A 105 -22.36 -35.33 22.47
CA VAL A 105 -21.35 -35.02 21.46
C VAL A 105 -22.02 -34.24 20.31
N SER A 106 -21.49 -33.07 19.98
CA SER A 106 -21.82 -32.36 18.76
C SER A 106 -20.74 -32.58 17.70
N CYS A 107 -21.16 -33.09 16.55
CA CYS A 107 -20.36 -33.15 15.34
C CYS A 107 -20.80 -32.04 14.36
N LYS A 108 -21.15 -30.84 14.87
CA LYS A 108 -21.60 -29.73 14.02
C LYS A 108 -20.49 -29.37 13.01
N PRO A 109 -20.79 -29.34 11.69
CA PRO A 109 -19.83 -28.95 10.67
C PRO A 109 -19.46 -27.46 10.76
N VAL A 110 -18.26 -27.12 10.32
CA VAL A 110 -17.82 -25.73 10.12
C VAL A 110 -17.57 -25.50 8.64
N VAL A 111 -18.17 -24.46 8.05
CA VAL A 111 -17.86 -24.04 6.68
C VAL A 111 -16.88 -22.88 6.71
N THR A 112 -15.81 -22.98 5.92
CA THR A 112 -14.78 -21.95 5.78
C THR A 112 -14.55 -21.59 4.31
N LEU A 113 -14.09 -20.36 4.07
CA LEU A 113 -13.58 -19.91 2.77
C LEU A 113 -12.05 -19.93 2.81
N TYR A 114 -11.44 -20.51 1.79
CA TYR A 114 -9.99 -20.57 1.64
C TYR A 114 -9.55 -20.03 0.27
N PRO A 115 -8.81 -18.90 0.22
CA PRO A 115 -8.45 -18.02 1.34
C PRO A 115 -9.64 -17.28 1.97
N ASN A 116 -9.48 -16.73 3.17
CA ASN A 116 -10.55 -16.10 3.96
C ASN A 116 -10.82 -14.63 3.59
N TRP A 117 -10.86 -14.33 2.29
CA TRP A 117 -11.07 -12.97 1.79
C TRP A 117 -12.50 -12.46 2.01
N SER A 118 -12.64 -11.16 2.30
CA SER A 118 -13.94 -10.48 2.44
C SER A 118 -14.66 -10.28 1.11
N GLU A 119 -13.91 -10.09 0.02
CA GLU A 119 -14.44 -9.92 -1.33
C GLU A 119 -13.60 -10.74 -2.33
N ILE A 120 -14.32 -11.39 -3.24
CA ILE A 120 -13.77 -12.22 -4.32
C ILE A 120 -14.12 -11.55 -5.64
N TYR A 121 -13.17 -11.47 -6.56
CA TYR A 121 -13.36 -10.87 -7.87
C TYR A 121 -13.56 -11.94 -8.95
N ARG A 122 -14.31 -11.59 -10.00
CA ARG A 122 -14.57 -12.48 -11.12
C ARG A 122 -13.27 -13.00 -11.73
N GLY A 123 -13.19 -14.32 -11.88
CA GLY A 123 -12.04 -15.04 -12.41
C GLY A 123 -11.07 -15.58 -11.35
N GLU A 124 -11.19 -15.19 -10.08
CA GLU A 124 -10.34 -15.72 -9.01
C GLU A 124 -10.63 -17.19 -8.68
N THR A 125 -9.65 -17.85 -8.05
CA THR A 125 -9.80 -19.19 -7.47
C THR A 125 -10.08 -19.10 -5.97
N ILE A 126 -11.18 -19.70 -5.53
CA ILE A 126 -11.62 -19.75 -4.13
C ILE A 126 -12.14 -21.16 -3.80
N THR A 127 -11.87 -21.65 -2.59
CA THR A 127 -12.39 -22.95 -2.13
C THR A 127 -13.36 -22.75 -0.97
N VAL A 128 -14.57 -23.29 -1.10
CA VAL A 128 -15.51 -23.43 0.03
C VAL A 128 -15.27 -24.81 0.63
N ARG A 129 -14.88 -24.89 1.90
CA ARG A 129 -14.59 -26.16 2.59
C ARG A 129 -15.59 -26.38 3.72
N CYS A 130 -16.06 -27.62 3.86
CA CYS A 130 -16.82 -28.13 5.00
C CYS A 130 -15.92 -29.03 5.83
N GLU A 131 -15.67 -28.67 7.09
CA GLU A 131 -14.86 -29.44 8.03
C GLU A 131 -15.78 -30.13 9.05
N ILE A 132 -15.69 -31.47 9.10
CA ILE A 132 -16.42 -32.34 10.04
C ILE A 132 -15.39 -33.26 10.70
N HIS A 133 -15.49 -33.45 12.01
CA HIS A 133 -14.63 -34.39 12.73
C HIS A 133 -14.88 -35.83 12.24
N GLY A 134 -13.83 -36.58 11.94
CA GLY A 134 -13.92 -37.87 11.23
C GLY A 134 -13.87 -37.76 9.70
N GLY A 135 -13.95 -36.54 9.15
CA GLY A 135 -13.61 -36.21 7.76
C GLY A 135 -14.33 -37.05 6.70
N ASP A 136 -13.69 -37.20 5.54
CA ASP A 136 -14.19 -38.07 4.46
C ASP A 136 -14.04 -39.58 4.77
N THR A 137 -13.39 -39.97 5.86
CA THR A 137 -13.38 -41.38 6.28
C THR A 137 -14.73 -41.85 6.85
N GLU A 138 -15.50 -40.96 7.49
CA GLU A 138 -16.73 -41.32 8.18
C GLU A 138 -18.01 -40.72 7.56
N TRP A 139 -17.89 -39.62 6.80
CA TRP A 139 -19.01 -38.80 6.36
C TRP A 139 -19.09 -38.63 4.84
N ASP A 140 -20.29 -38.75 4.29
CA ASP A 140 -20.70 -38.20 2.99
C ASP A 140 -21.20 -36.76 3.20
N TYR A 141 -20.87 -35.84 2.28
CA TYR A 141 -21.16 -34.41 2.42
C TYR A 141 -22.40 -33.99 1.64
N GLU A 142 -23.30 -33.25 2.28
CA GLU A 142 -24.47 -32.64 1.65
C GLU A 142 -24.43 -31.12 1.85
N TRP A 143 -24.60 -30.37 0.76
CA TRP A 143 -24.55 -28.90 0.74
C TRP A 143 -25.91 -28.28 0.46
N GLU A 144 -26.15 -27.12 1.06
CA GLU A 144 -27.28 -26.27 0.75
C GLU A 144 -26.80 -24.84 0.49
N THR A 145 -27.28 -24.27 -0.62
CA THR A 145 -26.91 -22.95 -1.11
C THR A 145 -28.04 -22.36 -1.93
N ASN A 146 -28.11 -21.02 -1.97
CA ASN A 146 -28.96 -20.25 -2.88
C ASN A 146 -28.20 -19.78 -4.14
N SER A 147 -26.94 -20.18 -4.34
CA SER A 147 -26.17 -19.91 -5.56
C SER A 147 -26.76 -20.64 -6.78
N THR A 148 -26.66 -20.02 -7.95
CA THR A 148 -27.14 -20.59 -9.23
C THR A 148 -26.39 -21.88 -9.59
N ILE A 149 -25.09 -21.91 -9.30
CA ILE A 149 -24.25 -23.11 -9.48
C ILE A 149 -24.20 -23.85 -8.14
N LYS A 150 -24.60 -25.13 -8.14
CA LYS A 150 -24.56 -25.98 -6.94
C LYS A 150 -23.18 -26.63 -6.76
N PRO A 151 -22.65 -26.69 -5.51
CA PRO A 151 -21.42 -27.43 -5.21
C PRO A 151 -21.63 -28.95 -5.38
N PRO A 152 -20.54 -29.71 -5.60
CA PRO A 152 -20.56 -31.17 -5.54
C PRO A 152 -20.72 -31.68 -4.10
N ASN A 153 -21.18 -32.92 -3.94
CA ASN A 153 -21.27 -33.61 -2.65
C ASN A 153 -19.88 -34.10 -2.17
N GLN A 154 -18.99 -33.15 -1.89
CA GLN A 154 -17.61 -33.37 -1.42
C GLN A 154 -17.31 -32.44 -0.24
N ASN A 155 -16.26 -32.71 0.53
CA ASN A 155 -15.83 -31.84 1.62
C ASN A 155 -15.35 -30.46 1.13
N GLU A 156 -14.91 -30.35 -0.13
CA GLU A 156 -14.40 -29.12 -0.74
C GLU A 156 -15.06 -28.82 -2.08
N TYR A 157 -15.37 -27.55 -2.30
CA TYR A 157 -15.78 -27.01 -3.60
C TYR A 157 -14.78 -25.94 -4.06
N ARG A 158 -13.81 -26.34 -4.89
CA ARG A 158 -12.81 -25.44 -5.49
C ARG A 158 -13.36 -24.79 -6.76
N ILE A 159 -13.78 -23.53 -6.64
CA ILE A 159 -14.19 -22.67 -7.76
C ILE A 159 -12.91 -22.12 -8.40
N ARG A 160 -12.59 -22.53 -9.63
CA ARG A 160 -11.34 -22.10 -10.33
C ARG A 160 -11.46 -20.77 -11.09
N SER A 161 -12.68 -20.29 -11.27
CA SER A 161 -12.99 -19.05 -11.99
C SER A 161 -14.30 -18.54 -11.41
N ALA A 162 -14.21 -17.69 -10.40
CA ALA A 162 -15.37 -17.16 -9.71
C ALA A 162 -16.24 -16.29 -10.63
N SER A 163 -17.55 -16.36 -10.45
CA SER A 163 -18.54 -15.53 -11.16
C SER A 163 -19.66 -15.13 -10.21
N SER A 164 -20.43 -14.09 -10.55
CA SER A 164 -21.61 -13.70 -9.76
C SER A 164 -22.61 -14.84 -9.54
N SER A 165 -22.69 -15.82 -10.45
CA SER A 165 -23.47 -17.07 -10.32
C SER A 165 -23.02 -18.02 -9.19
N ASN A 166 -21.83 -17.81 -8.62
CA ASN A 166 -21.32 -18.54 -7.45
C ASN A 166 -21.66 -17.83 -6.13
N SER A 167 -22.12 -16.57 -6.16
CA SER A 167 -22.47 -15.84 -4.94
C SER A 167 -23.65 -16.49 -4.24
N GLY A 168 -23.61 -16.55 -2.92
CA GLY A 168 -24.66 -17.19 -2.11
C GLY A 168 -24.24 -17.51 -0.68
N ASN A 169 -25.18 -18.04 0.08
CA ASN A 169 -25.01 -18.49 1.45
C ASN A 169 -24.83 -20.02 1.46
N TYR A 170 -23.65 -20.49 1.85
CA TYR A 170 -23.28 -21.90 1.86
C TYR A 170 -23.39 -22.47 3.27
N ARG A 171 -24.10 -23.61 3.40
CA ARG A 171 -24.08 -24.46 4.60
C ARG A 171 -23.88 -25.93 4.21
N CYS A 172 -23.30 -26.73 5.10
CA CYS A 172 -23.09 -28.16 4.88
C CYS A 172 -23.58 -29.01 6.07
N LYS A 173 -23.77 -30.30 5.82
CA LYS A 173 -23.95 -31.35 6.84
C LYS A 173 -23.28 -32.66 6.39
N GLY A 174 -22.96 -33.51 7.36
CA GLY A 174 -22.49 -34.87 7.10
C GLY A 174 -23.63 -35.90 7.21
N ARG A 175 -23.59 -36.93 6.37
CA ARG A 175 -24.35 -38.18 6.50
C ARG A 175 -23.37 -39.31 6.77
N MET A 176 -23.62 -40.14 7.79
CA MET A 176 -22.65 -41.15 8.21
C MET A 176 -22.59 -42.32 7.21
N LYS A 177 -21.39 -42.66 6.71
CA LYS A 177 -21.19 -43.71 5.70
C LYS A 177 -21.63 -45.10 6.17
N SER A 178 -21.42 -45.40 7.45
CA SER A 178 -21.86 -46.66 8.08
C SER A 178 -23.37 -46.70 8.39
N SER A 179 -24.06 -45.56 8.39
CA SER A 179 -25.44 -45.43 8.84
C SER A 179 -26.13 -44.23 8.17
N GLN A 180 -26.70 -44.45 6.99
CA GLN A 180 -27.26 -43.38 6.15
C GLN A 180 -28.44 -42.61 6.78
N TYR A 181 -29.06 -43.14 7.83
CA TYR A 181 -30.12 -42.47 8.59
C TYR A 181 -29.60 -41.55 9.70
N LYS A 182 -28.29 -41.55 9.96
CA LYS A 182 -27.64 -40.65 10.93
C LYS A 182 -26.95 -39.50 10.20
N THR A 183 -27.38 -38.27 10.48
CA THR A 183 -26.79 -37.05 9.94
C THR A 183 -26.35 -36.10 11.05
N THR A 184 -25.38 -35.23 10.77
CA THR A 184 -25.09 -34.08 11.62
C THR A 184 -26.22 -33.04 11.54
N GLU A 185 -26.20 -32.06 12.45
CA GLU A 185 -26.89 -30.78 12.21
C GLU A 185 -26.25 -30.04 11.03
N TRP A 186 -26.96 -29.04 10.50
CA TRP A 186 -26.39 -28.11 9.53
C TRP A 186 -25.34 -27.19 10.19
N SER A 187 -24.32 -26.82 9.43
CA SER A 187 -23.38 -25.76 9.80
C SER A 187 -24.07 -24.41 9.94
N ASP A 188 -23.38 -23.46 10.57
CA ASP A 188 -23.68 -22.05 10.33
C ASP A 188 -23.40 -21.69 8.85
N SER A 189 -24.11 -20.70 8.32
CA SER A 189 -23.99 -20.30 6.91
C SER A 189 -22.88 -19.27 6.70
N VAL A 190 -21.99 -19.50 5.75
CA VAL A 190 -21.04 -18.49 5.27
C VAL A 190 -21.55 -17.84 3.97
N THR A 191 -21.43 -16.53 3.84
CA THR A 191 -21.76 -15.81 2.60
C THR A 191 -20.52 -15.70 1.72
N LEU A 192 -20.63 -16.13 0.47
CA LEU A 192 -19.66 -15.88 -0.60
C LEU A 192 -20.22 -14.79 -1.51
N THR A 193 -19.47 -13.71 -1.70
CA THR A 193 -19.83 -12.59 -2.59
C THR A 193 -18.77 -12.46 -3.67
N VAL A 194 -19.19 -12.55 -4.93
CA VAL A 194 -18.30 -12.37 -6.10
C VAL A 194 -18.65 -11.09 -6.83
N SER A 195 -17.69 -10.18 -6.90
CA SER A 195 -17.79 -8.91 -7.62
C SER A 195 -17.39 -9.07 -9.08
N ASP A 196 -18.24 -8.61 -10.00
CA ASP A 196 -17.98 -8.66 -11.44
C ASP A 196 -16.97 -7.58 -11.91
N ASN A 197 -16.69 -6.58 -11.06
CA ASN A 197 -15.73 -5.51 -11.34
C ASN A 197 -14.31 -5.94 -10.93
N LYS A 198 -13.35 -5.68 -11.82
CA LYS A 198 -11.92 -5.91 -11.55
C LYS A 198 -11.36 -4.76 -10.70
N PRO A 199 -10.67 -5.03 -9.59
CA PRO A 199 -10.12 -3.98 -8.74
C PRO A 199 -9.06 -3.17 -9.50
N ARG A 200 -8.98 -1.88 -9.16
CA ARG A 200 -8.05 -0.91 -9.75
C ARG A 200 -7.19 -0.31 -8.65
N PRO A 201 -5.87 -0.54 -8.66
CA PRO A 201 -4.98 0.10 -7.70
C PRO A 201 -4.92 1.60 -7.92
N VAL A 202 -4.72 2.34 -6.84
CA VAL A 202 -4.44 3.78 -6.84
C VAL A 202 -2.95 3.96 -6.58
N LEU A 203 -2.23 4.50 -7.56
CA LEU A 203 -0.83 4.87 -7.40
C LEU A 203 -0.74 6.30 -6.86
N THR A 204 0.22 6.55 -5.99
CA THR A 204 0.62 7.88 -5.53
C THR A 204 2.14 8.01 -5.58
N VAL A 205 2.63 9.23 -5.83
CA VAL A 205 4.07 9.51 -6.00
C VAL A 205 4.51 10.70 -5.16
N SER A 206 5.68 10.60 -4.53
CA SER A 206 6.23 11.68 -3.70
C SER A 206 7.76 11.70 -3.73
N PRO A 207 8.41 12.85 -4.04
CA PRO A 207 7.82 14.09 -4.54
C PRO A 207 7.38 13.96 -6.01
N SER A 208 6.47 14.83 -6.47
CA SER A 208 6.06 14.91 -7.88
C SER A 208 7.02 15.74 -8.76
N TRP A 209 7.85 16.59 -8.16
CA TRP A 209 8.90 17.34 -8.87
C TRP A 209 10.29 16.91 -8.37
N LEU A 210 11.17 16.55 -9.31
CA LEU A 210 12.51 16.05 -9.01
C LEU A 210 13.41 17.18 -8.52
N SER A 211 13.89 17.04 -7.29
CA SER A 211 15.02 17.80 -6.74
C SER A 211 16.31 17.00 -6.91
N PRO A 212 17.47 17.63 -7.18
CA PRO A 212 18.73 16.90 -7.34
C PRO A 212 19.08 16.02 -6.14
N GLY A 213 19.30 14.72 -6.39
CA GLY A 213 19.63 13.74 -5.36
C GLY A 213 18.44 13.22 -4.53
N ALA A 214 17.21 13.68 -4.80
CA ALA A 214 16.02 13.12 -4.15
C ALA A 214 15.66 11.74 -4.73
N SER A 215 15.18 10.83 -3.88
CA SER A 215 14.52 9.59 -4.29
C SER A 215 13.01 9.81 -4.42
N VAL A 216 12.39 9.13 -5.38
CA VAL A 216 10.92 9.09 -5.51
C VAL A 216 10.40 7.89 -4.73
N THR A 217 9.39 8.10 -3.90
CA THR A 217 8.60 7.01 -3.30
C THR A 217 7.31 6.85 -4.10
N LEU A 218 7.08 5.65 -4.60
CA LEU A 218 5.80 5.20 -5.14
C LEU A 218 5.04 4.47 -4.02
N ASN A 219 3.72 4.67 -3.91
CA ASN A 219 2.85 3.92 -3.00
C ASN A 219 1.58 3.48 -3.74
N CYS A 220 1.22 2.21 -3.62
CA CYS A 220 0.16 1.57 -4.40
C CYS A 220 -0.94 1.02 -3.47
N GLU A 221 -2.10 1.67 -3.47
CA GLU A 221 -3.22 1.28 -2.61
C GLU A 221 -4.22 0.40 -3.38
N VAL A 222 -4.71 -0.65 -2.73
CA VAL A 222 -5.73 -1.57 -3.26
C VAL A 222 -6.79 -1.78 -2.20
N GLU A 223 -8.04 -1.94 -2.63
CA GLU A 223 -9.15 -2.31 -1.75
C GLU A 223 -8.82 -3.62 -0.99
N HIS A 224 -9.10 -3.61 0.32
CA HIS A 224 -8.79 -4.71 1.24
C HIS A 224 -7.28 -5.07 1.33
N PRO A 225 -6.40 -4.21 1.87
CA PRO A 225 -4.95 -4.46 1.94
C PRO A 225 -4.56 -5.78 2.62
N SER A 226 -5.34 -6.22 3.62
CA SER A 226 -5.12 -7.48 4.36
C SER A 226 -5.35 -8.76 3.53
N ALA A 227 -5.72 -8.64 2.25
CA ALA A 227 -5.96 -9.78 1.36
C ALA A 227 -4.70 -10.54 0.90
N GLY A 228 -3.50 -10.06 1.23
CA GLY A 228 -2.23 -10.68 0.82
C GLY A 228 -1.87 -10.37 -0.63
N TRP A 229 -1.95 -9.09 -1.01
CA TRP A 229 -1.55 -8.60 -2.32
C TRP A 229 -0.02 -8.56 -2.47
N SER A 230 0.45 -8.98 -3.64
CA SER A 230 1.81 -8.80 -4.14
C SER A 230 1.81 -7.67 -5.18
N PHE A 231 2.68 -6.68 -5.03
CA PHE A 231 2.74 -5.49 -5.86
C PHE A 231 3.76 -5.60 -6.99
N TYR A 232 3.41 -5.03 -8.13
CA TYR A 232 4.20 -5.00 -9.36
C TYR A 232 4.31 -3.57 -9.86
N TRP A 233 5.54 -3.15 -10.14
CA TRP A 233 5.90 -1.76 -10.38
C TRP A 233 6.44 -1.57 -11.79
N TYR A 234 5.83 -0.66 -12.54
CA TYR A 234 6.13 -0.45 -13.95
C TYR A 234 6.48 1.00 -14.23
N LYS A 235 7.42 1.20 -15.15
CA LYS A 235 7.67 2.47 -15.83
C LYS A 235 6.78 2.54 -17.06
N ALA A 236 6.08 3.67 -17.23
CA ALA A 236 5.33 3.96 -18.44
C ALA A 236 6.29 4.39 -19.55
N VAL A 237 6.21 3.73 -20.70
CA VAL A 237 6.92 4.10 -21.92
C VAL A 237 5.88 4.63 -22.92
N PRO A 238 6.01 5.87 -23.41
CA PRO A 238 5.11 6.41 -24.41
C PRO A 238 5.12 5.57 -25.70
N ASP A 239 3.94 5.15 -26.13
CA ASP A 239 3.71 4.72 -27.50
C ASP A 239 2.97 5.85 -28.24
N LEU A 240 3.44 6.18 -29.44
CA LEU A 240 2.75 7.13 -30.32
C LEU A 240 1.75 6.46 -31.26
N SER A 241 1.92 5.16 -31.53
CA SER A 241 1.12 4.36 -32.47
C SER A 241 -0.19 3.89 -31.85
N GLU A 242 -0.15 3.33 -30.65
CA GLU A 242 -1.33 3.15 -29.80
C GLU A 242 -1.54 4.39 -28.92
N LYS A 243 -2.80 4.72 -28.59
CA LYS A 243 -3.11 5.84 -27.67
C LYS A 243 -2.93 5.45 -26.19
N SER A 244 -1.98 4.57 -25.92
CA SER A 244 -1.66 3.99 -24.62
C SER A 244 -0.16 4.14 -24.36
N SER A 245 0.26 4.01 -23.12
CA SER A 245 1.64 3.69 -22.80
C SER A 245 1.82 2.17 -22.78
N SER A 246 3.01 1.70 -23.15
CA SER A 246 3.48 0.36 -22.77
C SER A 246 4.12 0.42 -21.38
N TYR A 247 4.28 -0.73 -20.74
CA TYR A 247 4.70 -0.82 -19.33
C TYR A 247 5.89 -1.77 -19.18
N GLU A 248 7.04 -1.20 -18.81
CA GLU A 248 8.26 -1.95 -18.52
C GLU A 248 8.39 -2.18 -17.02
N LEU A 249 8.65 -3.43 -16.61
CA LEU A 249 8.78 -3.79 -15.20
C LEU A 249 10.06 -3.18 -14.60
N LEU A 250 9.97 -2.55 -13.44
CA LEU A 250 11.12 -1.97 -12.75
C LEU A 250 12.04 -3.07 -12.16
N PRO A 251 13.36 -2.81 -12.03
CA PRO A 251 14.29 -3.73 -11.37
C PRO A 251 13.81 -4.06 -9.95
N ASP A 252 13.79 -5.34 -9.59
CA ASP A 252 13.28 -5.87 -8.32
C ASP A 252 11.81 -5.50 -7.99
N GLY A 253 11.09 -4.86 -8.91
CA GLY A 253 9.71 -4.39 -8.74
C GLY A 253 8.65 -5.46 -9.02
N SER A 254 8.95 -6.73 -8.77
CA SER A 254 8.11 -7.88 -9.12
C SER A 254 7.64 -8.66 -7.90
N GLY A 255 6.34 -8.65 -7.63
CA GLY A 255 5.72 -9.48 -6.59
C GLY A 255 6.11 -9.11 -5.16
N THR A 256 6.35 -7.83 -4.87
CA THR A 256 6.71 -7.39 -3.52
C THR A 256 5.50 -7.37 -2.60
N ALA A 257 5.59 -7.95 -1.39
CA ALA A 257 4.54 -7.78 -0.38
C ALA A 257 4.46 -6.34 0.16
N GLN A 258 5.48 -5.52 -0.10
CA GLN A 258 5.50 -4.10 0.21
C GLN A 258 4.69 -3.31 -0.83
N ASP A 259 3.79 -2.48 -0.33
CA ASP A 259 2.92 -1.51 -1.02
C ASP A 259 3.63 -0.23 -1.45
N SER A 260 4.88 -0.04 -1.03
CA SER A 260 5.74 1.10 -1.37
C SER A 260 7.03 0.69 -2.08
N TYR A 261 7.45 1.43 -3.10
CA TYR A 261 8.70 1.22 -3.84
C TYR A 261 9.49 2.52 -4.00
N ILE A 262 10.80 2.49 -3.77
CA ILE A 262 11.67 3.68 -3.80
C ILE A 262 12.57 3.64 -5.04
N ILE A 263 12.49 4.67 -5.87
CA ILE A 263 13.34 4.88 -7.04
C ILE A 263 14.48 5.84 -6.67
N HIS A 264 15.71 5.37 -6.83
CA HIS A 264 16.92 6.17 -6.65
C HIS A 264 17.46 6.69 -7.99
N GLY A 265 18.02 7.89 -8.00
CA GLY A 265 18.72 8.43 -9.18
C GLY A 265 17.84 8.84 -10.36
N GLN A 266 16.53 9.02 -10.17
CA GLN A 266 15.64 9.52 -11.22
C GLN A 266 15.93 11.01 -11.49
N THR A 267 16.35 11.34 -12.72
CA THR A 267 16.76 12.71 -13.11
C THR A 267 15.85 13.37 -14.15
N HIS A 268 15.07 12.58 -14.88
CA HIS A 268 14.23 13.03 -16.00
C HIS A 268 12.76 12.82 -15.70
N THR A 269 11.88 13.45 -16.47
CA THR A 269 10.44 13.20 -16.39
C THR A 269 10.16 11.72 -16.65
N ALA A 270 9.27 11.10 -15.88
CA ALA A 270 8.88 9.70 -16.05
C ALA A 270 7.45 9.47 -15.54
N GLY A 271 6.72 8.58 -16.21
CA GLY A 271 5.46 8.03 -15.72
C GLY A 271 5.67 6.66 -15.08
N TYR A 272 4.85 6.34 -14.07
CA TYR A 272 4.84 5.06 -13.37
C TYR A 272 3.42 4.52 -13.24
N VAL A 273 3.31 3.21 -13.13
CA VAL A 273 2.05 2.46 -12.97
C VAL A 273 2.31 1.33 -11.99
N CYS A 274 1.34 1.02 -11.13
CA CYS A 274 1.36 -0.18 -10.30
C CYS A 274 0.23 -1.15 -10.67
N ARG A 275 0.42 -2.41 -10.27
CA ARG A 275 -0.55 -3.52 -10.39
C ARG A 275 -0.39 -4.42 -9.18
N ALA A 276 -1.45 -5.06 -8.72
CA ALA A 276 -1.36 -6.07 -7.66
C ALA A 276 -1.74 -7.47 -8.17
N GLY A 277 -1.28 -8.51 -7.47
CA GLY A 277 -1.60 -9.91 -7.73
C GLY A 277 -1.83 -10.69 -6.43
N ARG A 278 -2.69 -11.70 -6.44
CA ARG A 278 -2.93 -12.61 -5.31
C ARG A 278 -3.43 -13.99 -5.76
N GLY A 279 -3.31 -14.99 -4.88
CA GLY A 279 -3.89 -16.33 -5.07
C GLY A 279 -3.05 -17.31 -5.91
N ASP A 280 -3.57 -18.53 -6.07
CA ASP A 280 -2.95 -19.61 -6.86
C ASP A 280 -4.01 -20.34 -7.74
N PRO A 281 -3.97 -20.18 -9.08
CA PRO A 281 -3.02 -19.36 -9.84
C PRO A 281 -3.19 -17.86 -9.58
N GLU A 282 -2.14 -17.08 -9.82
CA GLU A 282 -2.12 -15.65 -9.51
C GLU A 282 -3.14 -14.87 -10.36
N TYR A 283 -4.11 -14.25 -9.67
CA TYR A 283 -5.01 -13.26 -10.23
C TYR A 283 -4.40 -11.88 -10.07
N HIS A 284 -4.27 -11.15 -11.18
CA HIS A 284 -3.79 -9.76 -11.15
C HIS A 284 -4.91 -8.76 -11.39
N THR A 285 -4.82 -7.61 -10.71
CA THR A 285 -5.68 -6.43 -10.91
C THR A 285 -5.54 -5.83 -12.31
N ASP A 286 -6.35 -4.82 -12.61
CA ASP A 286 -6.00 -3.88 -13.68
C ASP A 286 -4.77 -3.04 -13.27
N HIS A 287 -4.15 -2.38 -14.23
CA HIS A 287 -3.13 -1.36 -13.97
C HIS A 287 -3.76 -0.12 -13.30
N SER A 288 -3.00 0.58 -12.48
CA SER A 288 -3.38 1.90 -11.95
C SER A 288 -3.51 2.92 -13.09
N GLN A 289 -4.08 4.09 -12.78
CA GLN A 289 -3.79 5.26 -13.62
C GLN A 289 -2.28 5.59 -13.55
N PRO A 290 -1.71 6.15 -14.63
CA PRO A 290 -0.30 6.54 -14.65
C PRO A 290 -0.08 7.84 -13.87
N GLU A 291 0.83 7.78 -12.89
CA GLU A 291 1.29 8.96 -12.16
C GLU A 291 2.66 9.41 -12.66
N PHE A 292 2.92 10.71 -12.63
CA PHE A 292 4.10 11.31 -13.25
C PHE A 292 4.99 12.02 -12.23
N VAL A 293 6.29 11.93 -12.47
CA VAL A 293 7.31 12.70 -11.77
C VAL A 293 8.03 13.57 -12.78
N TRP A 294 8.10 14.87 -12.53
CA TRP A 294 8.52 15.88 -13.49
C TRP A 294 9.92 16.43 -13.23
N SER A 295 10.67 16.71 -14.30
CA SER A 295 11.99 17.37 -14.25
C SER A 295 11.97 18.69 -15.01
N ALA A 296 12.42 19.78 -14.39
CA ALA A 296 12.50 21.10 -15.03
C ALA A 296 13.68 21.25 -16.03
N GLY A 297 14.41 20.19 -16.38
CA GLY A 297 15.59 20.26 -17.26
C GLY A 297 16.87 20.75 -16.56
N GLN A 298 16.91 20.68 -15.22
CA GLN A 298 18.12 20.96 -14.43
C GLN A 298 19.24 19.97 -14.79
N PHE A 299 18.88 18.71 -15.07
CA PHE A 299 19.72 17.72 -15.72
C PHE A 299 19.63 17.86 -17.25
N VAL A 300 20.77 17.72 -17.95
CA VAL A 300 20.83 17.82 -19.42
C VAL A 300 20.39 16.49 -20.03
N SER A 301 19.11 16.36 -20.39
CA SER A 301 18.68 15.40 -21.41
C SER A 301 19.10 15.96 -22.78
N LEU A 302 19.98 15.26 -23.49
CA LEU A 302 20.36 15.59 -24.87
C LEU A 302 19.33 15.13 -25.92
N SER A 303 18.28 14.44 -25.48
CA SER A 303 17.40 13.65 -26.36
C SER A 303 16.02 14.27 -26.57
N ALA A 304 15.45 14.91 -25.54
CA ALA A 304 14.18 15.63 -25.60
C ALA A 304 14.16 16.84 -24.64
N SER A 305 13.67 17.98 -25.15
CA SER A 305 13.43 19.22 -24.44
C SER A 305 12.14 19.90 -24.94
N LEU A 306 11.50 20.68 -24.07
CA LEU A 306 10.27 21.42 -24.38
C LEU A 306 10.55 22.91 -24.20
N THR A 307 10.50 23.69 -25.28
CA THR A 307 10.62 25.16 -25.25
C THR A 307 9.23 25.82 -25.31
N VAL A 308 9.10 27.01 -24.72
CA VAL A 308 7.83 27.74 -24.62
C VAL A 308 8.03 29.15 -25.17
N SER A 309 7.15 29.55 -26.08
CA SER A 309 7.13 30.89 -26.65
C SER A 309 5.76 31.54 -26.45
N PRO A 310 5.67 32.75 -25.87
CA PRO A 310 6.77 33.54 -25.30
C PRO A 310 7.37 32.89 -24.04
N ASP A 311 8.67 33.10 -23.79
CA ASP A 311 9.41 32.56 -22.61
C ASP A 311 8.93 33.21 -21.30
N ARG A 312 7.81 32.68 -20.79
CA ARG A 312 7.29 32.93 -19.45
C ARG A 312 6.44 31.75 -18.97
N VAL A 313 6.36 31.59 -17.65
CA VAL A 313 5.60 30.50 -17.00
C VAL A 313 4.12 30.86 -16.80
N GLN A 314 3.81 32.15 -16.72
CA GLN A 314 2.46 32.69 -16.46
C GLN A 314 1.93 33.41 -17.69
N HIS A 315 0.65 33.20 -18.02
CA HIS A 315 -0.01 33.78 -19.20
C HIS A 315 -1.36 34.39 -18.84
N PHE A 316 -1.86 35.32 -19.66
CA PHE A 316 -3.24 35.81 -19.55
C PHE A 316 -4.18 34.95 -20.39
N THR A 317 -5.45 34.82 -20.02
CA THR A 317 -6.43 34.17 -20.91
C THR A 317 -6.45 34.82 -22.30
N SER A 318 -6.54 34.01 -23.34
CA SER A 318 -6.38 34.37 -24.76
C SER A 318 -4.95 34.81 -25.19
N ASP A 319 -3.93 34.56 -24.37
CA ASP A 319 -2.54 34.54 -24.87
C ASP A 319 -2.36 33.37 -25.84
N SER A 320 -1.75 33.63 -27.01
CA SER A 320 -1.23 32.61 -27.91
C SER A 320 0.10 32.09 -27.39
N VAL A 321 0.18 30.80 -27.09
CA VAL A 321 1.37 30.13 -26.56
C VAL A 321 1.75 28.97 -27.47
N SER A 322 3.02 28.90 -27.84
CA SER A 322 3.59 27.83 -28.65
C SER A 322 4.54 26.99 -27.80
N LEU A 323 4.22 25.70 -27.66
CA LEU A 323 5.01 24.69 -26.96
C LEU A 323 5.73 23.84 -28.00
N THR A 324 7.05 23.94 -28.11
CA THR A 324 7.84 23.26 -29.14
C THR A 324 8.69 22.16 -28.55
N CYS A 325 8.54 20.94 -29.06
CA CYS A 325 9.44 19.83 -28.74
C CYS A 325 10.70 19.91 -29.61
N GLU A 326 11.85 19.80 -28.97
CA GLU A 326 13.18 19.84 -29.58
C GLU A 326 13.99 18.62 -29.12
N GLY A 327 14.70 17.98 -30.05
CA GLY A 327 15.47 16.76 -29.77
C GLY A 327 15.88 16.03 -31.06
N ASN A 328 16.43 14.83 -30.93
CA ASN A 328 16.92 14.02 -32.06
C ASN A 328 15.82 13.25 -32.82
N PHE A 329 14.54 13.45 -32.45
CA PHE A 329 13.41 12.68 -32.96
C PHE A 329 12.45 13.54 -33.77
N THR A 330 11.74 12.92 -34.71
CA THR A 330 10.81 13.60 -35.65
C THR A 330 9.36 13.57 -35.21
N GLU A 331 8.98 12.60 -34.36
CA GLU A 331 7.61 12.37 -33.93
C GLU A 331 7.44 12.75 -32.45
N TRP A 332 6.44 13.58 -32.18
CA TRP A 332 6.23 14.23 -30.90
C TRP A 332 4.74 14.32 -30.55
N ARG A 333 4.42 14.10 -29.27
CA ARG A 333 3.11 14.37 -28.68
C ARG A 333 3.31 15.29 -27.48
N VAL A 334 2.70 16.48 -27.49
CA VAL A 334 2.66 17.35 -26.29
C VAL A 334 1.54 16.88 -25.38
N ARG A 335 1.90 16.56 -24.15
CA ARG A 335 1.01 16.13 -23.07
C ARG A 335 0.75 17.26 -22.09
N LYS A 336 -0.37 17.13 -21.37
CA LYS A 336 -0.84 18.06 -20.36
C LYS A 336 -1.46 17.28 -19.20
N PHE A 337 -0.96 17.52 -18.00
CA PHE A 337 -1.60 17.13 -16.74
C PHE A 337 -2.24 18.36 -16.12
N SER A 338 -3.56 18.39 -16.09
CA SER A 338 -4.35 19.55 -15.65
C SER A 338 -4.53 19.52 -14.12
N GLU A 339 -4.81 20.66 -13.50
CA GLU A 339 -5.02 20.73 -12.03
C GLU A 339 -6.18 19.87 -11.51
N ASP A 340 -7.16 19.52 -12.37
CA ASP A 340 -8.24 18.57 -12.04
C ASP A 340 -7.81 17.09 -12.07
N GLY A 341 -6.51 16.81 -12.17
CA GLY A 341 -5.93 15.46 -12.25
C GLY A 341 -6.09 14.80 -13.62
N ARG A 342 -6.51 15.53 -14.66
CA ARG A 342 -6.69 14.95 -16.00
C ARG A 342 -5.46 15.06 -16.89
N LEU A 343 -5.00 13.89 -17.33
CA LEU A 343 -4.04 13.70 -18.41
C LEU A 343 -4.72 13.86 -19.78
N SER A 344 -4.14 14.67 -20.67
CA SER A 344 -4.68 14.97 -22.00
C SER A 344 -3.59 15.34 -23.01
N ASP A 345 -3.94 15.30 -24.30
CA ASP A 345 -3.05 15.64 -25.41
C ASP A 345 -3.33 17.04 -25.96
N CYS A 346 -2.30 17.73 -26.44
CA CYS A 346 -2.48 18.96 -27.19
C CYS A 346 -3.20 18.72 -28.53
N ARG A 347 -4.35 19.39 -28.71
CA ARG A 347 -5.20 19.22 -29.90
C ARG A 347 -4.68 19.90 -31.17
N ARG A 348 -3.78 20.89 -31.05
CA ARG A 348 -3.33 21.77 -32.14
C ARG A 348 -1.83 21.64 -32.39
N MET A 349 -1.40 20.42 -32.72
CA MET A 349 -0.02 20.14 -33.17
C MET A 349 0.21 20.67 -34.60
N THR A 350 1.43 21.09 -34.88
CA THR A 350 1.94 21.49 -36.20
C THR A 350 3.43 21.17 -36.23
N GLY A 351 3.80 20.02 -36.80
CA GLY A 351 5.13 19.44 -36.61
C GLY A 351 5.36 19.13 -35.12
N SER A 352 6.48 19.56 -34.56
CA SER A 352 6.79 19.42 -33.13
C SER A 352 6.20 20.52 -32.23
N THR A 353 5.48 21.50 -32.80
CA THR A 353 4.89 22.61 -32.03
C THR A 353 3.40 22.42 -31.76
N CYS A 354 3.02 22.46 -30.48
CA CYS A 354 1.64 22.62 -30.02
C CYS A 354 1.29 24.11 -29.87
N ASN A 355 0.17 24.55 -30.45
CA ASN A 355 -0.30 25.93 -30.35
C ASN A 355 -1.57 26.05 -29.50
N ILE A 356 -1.44 26.67 -28.32
CA ILE A 356 -2.52 26.85 -27.34
C ILE A 356 -3.01 28.30 -27.41
N ASN A 357 -4.34 28.48 -27.38
CA ASN A 357 -4.94 29.76 -27.05
C ASN A 357 -5.48 29.64 -25.63
N THR A 358 -4.80 30.25 -24.68
CA THR A 358 -4.91 29.90 -23.25
C THR A 358 -6.30 30.19 -22.66
N SER A 359 -6.81 29.22 -21.91
CA SER A 359 -8.02 29.31 -21.10
C SER A 359 -7.72 28.94 -19.65
N GLU A 360 -8.64 29.17 -18.72
CA GLU A 360 -8.53 28.69 -17.33
C GLU A 360 -8.21 27.19 -17.26
N SER A 361 -8.80 26.40 -18.16
CA SER A 361 -8.55 24.96 -18.25
C SER A 361 -7.14 24.59 -18.70
N ASP A 362 -6.33 25.54 -19.19
CA ASP A 362 -4.95 25.35 -19.65
C ASP A 362 -3.87 25.62 -18.59
N THR A 363 -4.27 25.82 -17.34
CA THR A 363 -3.36 25.69 -16.20
C THR A 363 -3.02 24.22 -15.98
N GLY A 364 -1.73 23.89 -15.85
CA GLY A 364 -1.24 22.53 -15.65
C GLY A 364 0.20 22.30 -16.11
N VAL A 365 0.66 21.06 -15.97
CA VAL A 365 2.03 20.64 -16.31
C VAL A 365 2.08 20.07 -17.72
N TYR A 366 3.01 20.57 -18.54
CA TYR A 366 3.21 20.19 -19.93
C TYR A 366 4.57 19.54 -20.15
N TRP A 367 4.63 18.51 -21.00
CA TRP A 367 5.86 17.87 -21.47
C TRP A 367 5.66 17.26 -22.87
N CYS A 368 6.75 16.88 -23.52
CA CYS A 368 6.75 16.14 -24.77
C CYS A 368 7.01 14.65 -24.54
N GLU A 369 6.25 13.80 -25.23
CA GLU A 369 6.54 12.39 -25.45
C GLU A 369 7.13 12.22 -26.86
N SER A 370 8.23 11.47 -27.01
CA SER A 370 8.83 11.12 -28.29
C SER A 370 8.34 9.77 -28.82
N GLY A 371 8.43 9.55 -30.13
CA GLY A 371 8.20 8.23 -30.75
C GLY A 371 9.19 7.13 -30.34
N SER A 372 10.26 7.49 -29.63
CA SER A 372 11.26 6.57 -29.05
C SER A 372 10.95 6.15 -27.61
N GLY A 373 9.83 6.60 -27.03
CA GLY A 373 9.46 6.26 -25.65
C GLY A 373 10.16 7.10 -24.58
N GLU A 374 10.58 8.33 -24.92
CA GLU A 374 11.20 9.25 -23.97
C GLU A 374 10.29 10.44 -23.62
N PHE A 375 10.55 11.04 -22.45
CA PHE A 375 9.89 12.25 -21.98
C PHE A 375 10.87 13.43 -21.92
N SER A 376 10.43 14.63 -22.32
CA SER A 376 11.21 15.85 -22.17
C SER A 376 11.23 16.38 -20.72
N SER A 377 11.98 17.46 -20.50
CA SER A 377 11.69 18.38 -19.39
C SER A 377 10.22 18.83 -19.39
N ALA A 378 9.68 19.08 -18.21
CA ALA A 378 8.31 19.53 -18.00
C ALA A 378 8.24 20.99 -17.53
N VAL A 379 7.12 21.67 -17.84
CA VAL A 379 6.85 23.07 -17.51
C VAL A 379 5.47 23.19 -16.89
N ASN A 380 5.34 23.88 -15.75
CA ASN A 380 4.06 24.15 -15.10
C ASN A 380 3.50 25.50 -15.55
N ILE A 381 2.52 25.50 -16.46
CA ILE A 381 1.92 26.73 -17.01
C ILE A 381 0.73 27.16 -16.15
N THR A 382 0.64 28.45 -15.84
CA THR A 382 -0.48 29.03 -15.09
C THR A 382 -1.16 30.15 -15.88
N VAL A 383 -2.51 30.15 -15.88
CA VAL A 383 -3.31 31.12 -16.64
C VAL A 383 -4.05 32.07 -15.70
N GLN A 384 -3.76 33.37 -15.83
CA GLN A 384 -4.38 34.46 -15.07
C GLN A 384 -5.71 34.88 -15.71
N ASN A 385 -6.79 34.61 -14.99
CA ASN A 385 -8.16 34.92 -15.39
C ASN A 385 -8.61 36.33 -14.98
N ASP A 386 -8.01 36.92 -13.93
CA ASP A 386 -8.30 38.31 -13.55
C ASP A 386 -7.72 39.28 -14.59
N GLY A 387 -8.59 39.98 -15.32
CA GLY A 387 -8.20 40.98 -16.31
C GLY A 387 -7.38 42.15 -15.74
N ASN A 388 -7.47 42.39 -14.42
CA ASN A 388 -6.70 43.40 -13.68
C ASN A 388 -5.61 42.80 -12.78
N GLY A 389 -5.48 41.47 -12.76
CA GLY A 389 -4.46 40.78 -11.97
C GLY A 389 -3.10 40.82 -12.67
N PRO A 390 -1.99 40.99 -11.95
CA PRO A 390 -0.66 40.88 -12.54
C PRO A 390 -0.28 39.42 -12.81
N ILE A 391 0.66 39.24 -13.74
CA ILE A 391 1.47 38.02 -13.89
C ILE A 391 2.94 38.32 -13.60
N LEU A 392 3.64 37.32 -13.09
CA LEU A 392 5.10 37.30 -13.03
C LEU A 392 5.67 36.78 -14.35
N VAL A 393 6.47 37.61 -15.01
CA VAL A 393 7.31 37.22 -16.13
C VAL A 393 8.60 36.62 -15.57
N SER A 394 8.60 35.31 -15.35
CA SER A 394 9.76 34.49 -14.98
C SER A 394 10.13 33.56 -16.14
N PRO A 395 11.42 33.29 -16.40
CA PRO A 395 11.84 32.36 -17.45
C PRO A 395 11.33 30.94 -17.18
N VAL A 396 11.12 30.18 -18.26
CA VAL A 396 10.59 28.80 -18.20
C VAL A 396 11.67 27.77 -17.83
N HIS A 397 12.90 28.01 -18.25
CA HIS A 397 14.02 27.09 -18.03
C HIS A 397 14.89 27.49 -16.82
N PRO A 398 15.55 26.52 -16.15
CA PRO A 398 16.49 26.78 -15.08
C PRO A 398 17.60 27.75 -15.50
N VAL A 399 17.81 28.81 -14.70
CA VAL A 399 18.83 29.82 -14.98
C VAL A 399 20.21 29.30 -14.58
N THR A 400 21.20 29.47 -15.45
CA THR A 400 22.58 29.04 -15.17
C THR A 400 23.22 29.91 -14.09
N GLU A 401 23.91 29.28 -13.14
CA GLU A 401 24.68 29.99 -12.10
C GLU A 401 25.70 30.96 -12.72
N GLY A 402 25.77 32.18 -12.17
CA GLY A 402 26.57 33.29 -12.68
C GLY A 402 25.94 34.09 -13.83
N ALA A 403 24.85 33.62 -14.45
CA ALA A 403 24.10 34.40 -15.44
C ALA A 403 23.26 35.50 -14.78
N SER A 404 22.80 36.47 -15.58
CA SER A 404 21.85 37.50 -15.13
C SER A 404 20.42 37.19 -15.57
N VAL A 405 19.44 37.38 -14.69
CA VAL A 405 18.00 37.29 -15.00
C VAL A 405 17.29 38.59 -14.59
N SER A 406 16.25 38.98 -15.34
CA SER A 406 15.33 40.05 -14.95
C SER A 406 13.92 39.48 -14.83
N LEU A 407 13.34 39.54 -13.63
CA LEU A 407 11.95 39.21 -13.37
C LEU A 407 11.14 40.49 -13.46
N SER A 408 10.00 40.47 -14.17
CA SER A 408 9.14 41.65 -14.33
C SER A 408 7.68 41.32 -14.06
N CYS A 409 6.91 42.34 -13.68
CA CYS A 409 5.48 42.21 -13.43
C CYS A 409 4.72 42.84 -14.61
N SER A 410 3.72 42.14 -15.16
CA SER A 410 2.92 42.66 -16.28
C SER A 410 1.44 42.62 -15.96
N LEU A 411 0.69 43.60 -16.49
CA LEU A 411 -0.75 43.50 -16.67
C LEU A 411 -1.04 43.08 -18.13
N ARG A 412 -2.30 42.71 -18.40
CA ARG A 412 -2.78 42.36 -19.75
C ARG A 412 -2.66 43.53 -20.72
N THR A 413 -2.93 44.75 -20.26
CA THR A 413 -2.99 45.96 -21.09
C THR A 413 -1.63 46.64 -21.26
N GLN A 414 -0.70 46.47 -20.32
CA GLN A 414 0.60 47.14 -20.32
C GLN A 414 1.61 46.47 -19.39
N LYS A 415 2.91 46.61 -19.71
CA LYS A 415 4.00 46.28 -18.80
C LYS A 415 4.02 47.28 -17.63
N ILE A 416 4.22 46.80 -16.40
CA ILE A 416 4.33 47.68 -15.24
C ILE A 416 5.78 48.20 -15.15
N LEU A 417 5.94 49.52 -15.09
CA LEU A 417 7.26 50.18 -15.09
C LEU A 417 7.74 50.63 -13.71
N SER A 418 6.85 50.72 -12.72
CA SER A 418 7.18 51.16 -11.35
C SER A 418 6.18 50.66 -10.30
N ASN A 419 6.52 50.84 -9.01
CA ASN A 419 5.70 50.46 -7.85
C ASN A 419 5.31 48.97 -7.82
N VAL A 420 6.27 48.10 -8.09
CA VAL A 420 6.13 46.65 -8.02
C VAL A 420 6.86 46.12 -6.78
N PHE A 421 6.17 45.32 -5.98
CA PHE A 421 6.79 44.57 -4.90
C PHE A 421 7.13 43.16 -5.38
N PHE A 422 8.35 42.69 -5.13
CA PHE A 422 8.75 41.31 -5.44
C PHE A 422 9.00 40.53 -4.15
N TYR A 423 8.55 39.28 -4.14
CA TYR A 423 8.70 38.35 -3.03
C TYR A 423 9.48 37.11 -3.48
N HIS A 424 10.32 36.57 -2.59
CA HIS A 424 11.01 35.28 -2.73
C HIS A 424 10.70 34.45 -1.48
N ASN A 425 10.13 33.25 -1.67
CA ASN A 425 9.63 32.38 -0.60
C ASN A 425 8.75 33.16 0.41
N ASP A 426 7.79 33.91 -0.13
CA ASP A 426 6.87 34.84 0.56
C ASP A 426 7.51 35.98 1.37
N LYS A 427 8.84 36.13 1.33
CA LYS A 427 9.56 37.27 1.93
C LYS A 427 9.72 38.39 0.90
N LEU A 428 9.36 39.61 1.27
CA LEU A 428 9.57 40.81 0.45
C LEU A 428 11.07 41.05 0.23
N ILE A 429 11.50 41.12 -1.03
CA ILE A 429 12.90 41.33 -1.44
C ILE A 429 13.14 42.63 -2.21
N GLN A 430 12.13 43.20 -2.86
CA GLN A 430 12.23 44.51 -3.53
C GLN A 430 10.95 45.33 -3.32
N ASN A 431 11.12 46.59 -2.95
CA ASN A 431 10.05 47.60 -2.78
C ASN A 431 10.41 48.98 -3.37
N ASP A 432 11.48 49.04 -4.17
CA ASP A 432 11.95 50.21 -4.92
C ASP A 432 10.95 50.53 -6.07
N PRO A 433 10.74 51.78 -6.49
CA PRO A 433 9.96 52.16 -7.69
C PRO A 433 10.39 51.53 -9.04
N ARG A 434 11.21 50.48 -9.07
CA ARG A 434 11.57 49.69 -10.27
C ARG A 434 10.47 48.69 -10.62
N GLY A 435 10.05 48.65 -11.89
CA GLY A 435 9.14 47.62 -12.41
C GLY A 435 9.76 46.23 -12.61
N GLU A 436 11.08 46.09 -12.44
CA GLU A 436 11.82 44.83 -12.62
C GLU A 436 12.74 44.54 -11.44
N LEU A 437 12.88 43.26 -11.10
CA LEU A 437 13.87 42.70 -10.20
C LEU A 437 14.99 42.06 -11.03
N LYS A 438 16.19 42.66 -10.99
CA LYS A 438 17.35 42.19 -11.74
C LYS A 438 18.38 41.51 -10.84
N ILE A 439 18.55 40.21 -11.01
CA ILE A 439 19.59 39.42 -10.36
C ILE A 439 20.77 39.33 -11.34
N SER A 440 21.84 40.08 -11.08
CA SER A 440 22.98 40.21 -12.01
C SER A 440 23.89 38.99 -12.10
N ALA A 441 23.95 38.20 -11.02
CA ALA A 441 24.74 36.97 -10.96
C ALA A 441 23.97 35.96 -10.09
N VAL A 442 23.22 35.08 -10.75
CA VAL A 442 22.38 34.07 -10.10
C VAL A 442 23.23 33.04 -9.35
N SER A 443 22.79 32.69 -8.15
CA SER A 443 23.43 31.75 -7.22
C SER A 443 22.41 30.71 -6.76
N LYS A 444 22.87 29.60 -6.14
CA LYS A 444 21.93 28.57 -5.65
C LYS A 444 20.94 29.08 -4.59
N SER A 445 21.26 30.16 -3.86
CA SER A 445 20.33 30.83 -2.92
C SER A 445 19.19 31.62 -3.58
N ASP A 446 19.31 31.92 -4.88
CA ASP A 446 18.24 32.58 -5.65
C ASP A 446 17.19 31.57 -6.17
N GLU A 447 17.38 30.26 -5.95
CA GLU A 447 16.36 29.26 -6.23
C GLU A 447 15.17 29.39 -5.25
N GLY A 448 13.94 29.25 -5.74
CA GLY A 448 12.74 29.32 -4.90
C GLY A 448 11.49 29.83 -5.60
N PHE A 449 10.44 30.06 -4.82
CA PHE A 449 9.17 30.63 -5.31
C PHE A 449 9.25 32.15 -5.37
N TYR A 450 8.92 32.71 -6.53
CA TYR A 450 8.79 34.15 -6.75
C TYR A 450 7.34 34.53 -7.05
N LYS A 451 6.92 35.71 -6.58
CA LYS A 451 5.68 36.37 -6.99
C LYS A 451 5.88 37.89 -7.03
N CYS A 452 5.09 38.59 -7.85
CA CYS A 452 5.05 40.05 -7.85
C CYS A 452 3.69 40.56 -7.35
N GLN A 453 3.68 41.76 -6.79
CA GLN A 453 2.47 42.45 -6.35
C GLN A 453 2.45 43.86 -6.95
N TYR A 454 1.29 44.25 -7.47
CA TYR A 454 1.04 45.58 -8.01
C TYR A 454 -0.34 46.07 -7.60
N SER A 455 -0.42 47.33 -7.13
CA SER A 455 -1.67 47.97 -6.71
C SER A 455 -2.52 47.12 -5.74
N GLY A 456 -1.86 46.38 -4.85
CA GLY A 456 -2.49 45.48 -3.87
C GLY A 456 -2.88 44.09 -4.36
N ARG A 457 -2.75 43.77 -5.65
CA ARG A 457 -2.99 42.42 -6.23
C ARG A 457 -1.68 41.67 -6.39
N GLU A 458 -1.67 40.38 -6.05
CA GLU A 458 -0.52 39.48 -6.22
C GLU A 458 -0.66 38.62 -7.49
N SER A 459 0.46 38.24 -8.10
CA SER A 459 0.54 37.19 -9.11
C SER A 459 0.49 35.81 -8.45
N ALA A 460 0.25 34.76 -9.24
CA ALA A 460 0.57 33.40 -8.82
C ALA A 460 2.07 33.28 -8.47
N GLN A 461 2.42 32.29 -7.64
CA GLN A 461 3.82 31.93 -7.39
C GLN A 461 4.39 31.14 -8.59
N SER A 462 5.68 31.37 -8.89
CA SER A 462 6.43 30.65 -9.92
C SER A 462 7.77 30.18 -9.34
N TRP A 463 8.15 28.93 -9.57
CA TRP A 463 9.44 28.39 -9.11
C TRP A 463 10.55 28.74 -10.11
N MET A 464 11.55 29.51 -9.67
CA MET A 464 12.75 29.73 -10.47
C MET A 464 13.83 28.75 -10.02
N SER A 465 14.19 27.79 -10.90
CA SER A 465 15.28 26.84 -10.65
C SER A 465 16.64 27.41 -11.08
N VAL A 466 17.71 27.04 -10.36
CA VAL A 466 19.09 27.41 -10.67
C VAL A 466 19.90 26.18 -11.05
N LYS A 467 20.52 26.22 -12.24
CA LYS A 467 21.35 25.15 -12.79
C LYS A 467 22.83 25.46 -12.59
N VAL A 468 23.50 24.63 -11.79
CA VAL A 468 24.95 24.68 -11.63
C VAL A 468 25.59 24.17 -12.92
N SER A 469 26.54 24.92 -13.48
CA SER A 469 27.28 24.48 -14.65
C SER A 469 28.29 23.40 -14.28
N LEU A 470 28.25 22.25 -14.99
CA LEU A 470 29.23 21.17 -14.85
C LEU A 470 30.67 21.68 -15.05
N ILE A 471 30.86 22.72 -15.88
CA ILE A 471 32.16 23.37 -16.11
C ILE A 471 32.64 24.06 -14.83
N ILE A 472 31.77 24.72 -14.06
CA ILE A 472 32.13 25.37 -12.79
C ILE A 472 32.53 24.32 -11.75
N ILE A 473 31.79 23.19 -11.66
CA ILE A 473 32.15 22.06 -10.80
C ILE A 473 33.53 21.51 -11.19
N LEU A 474 33.77 21.27 -12.49
CA LEU A 474 35.05 20.80 -12.99
C LEU A 474 36.19 21.76 -12.66
N LEU A 475 35.99 23.08 -12.85
CA LEU A 475 36.97 24.11 -12.52
C LEU A 475 37.25 24.21 -11.02
N LEU A 476 36.25 24.07 -10.15
CA LEU A 476 36.42 24.04 -8.70
C LEU A 476 37.18 22.79 -8.24
N LEU A 477 36.89 21.63 -8.83
CA LEU A 477 37.63 20.38 -8.57
C LEU A 477 39.09 20.48 -9.05
N LEU A 478 39.32 20.97 -10.27
CA LEU A 478 40.67 21.23 -10.81
C LEU A 478 41.43 22.26 -9.96
N TYR A 479 40.76 23.30 -9.46
CA TYR A 479 41.35 24.28 -8.55
C TYR A 479 41.73 23.66 -7.19
N ARG A 480 40.86 22.83 -6.60
CA ARG A 480 41.17 22.08 -5.37
C ARG A 480 42.32 21.08 -5.58
N CYS A 481 42.36 20.37 -6.71
CA CYS A 481 43.50 19.52 -7.09
C CYS A 481 44.79 20.33 -7.24
N ARG A 482 44.74 21.53 -7.83
CA ARG A 482 45.91 22.41 -8.00
C ARG A 482 46.41 23.05 -6.70
N GLN A 483 45.51 23.37 -5.78
CA GLN A 483 45.84 23.83 -4.42
C GLN A 483 46.47 22.71 -3.57
N SER A 484 46.09 21.45 -3.83
CA SER A 484 46.60 20.27 -3.14
C SER A 484 48.05 19.96 -3.55
N LYS A 485 49.03 20.58 -2.88
CA LYS A 485 50.48 20.32 -3.05
C LYS A 485 50.92 18.93 -2.51
N CYS A 486 50.23 17.85 -2.90
CA CYS A 486 50.57 16.49 -2.49
C CYS A 486 51.09 15.64 -3.66
N LYS A 487 52.28 15.07 -3.46
CA LYS A 487 53.02 14.25 -4.43
C LYS A 487 52.22 13.02 -4.88
N SER A 488 52.01 12.87 -6.18
CA SER A 488 51.72 11.64 -6.96
C SER A 488 50.56 10.73 -6.51
N LEU A 489 50.52 10.25 -5.27
CA LEU A 489 49.55 9.26 -4.77
C LEU A 489 48.12 9.79 -4.62
N PHE A 490 47.93 11.11 -4.46
CA PHE A 490 46.58 11.70 -4.33
C PHE A 490 45.84 11.92 -5.66
N PHE A 491 46.52 11.92 -6.81
CA PHE A 491 45.85 12.03 -8.11
C PHE A 491 44.93 10.82 -8.37
N SER A 492 45.38 9.63 -7.99
CA SER A 492 44.55 8.42 -8.01
C SER A 492 43.34 8.54 -7.06
N CYS A 493 43.52 9.16 -5.88
CA CYS A 493 42.44 9.34 -4.91
C CYS A 493 41.38 10.35 -5.40
N CYS A 494 41.76 11.50 -5.96
CA CYS A 494 40.81 12.46 -6.51
C CYS A 494 40.07 11.90 -7.75
N ILE A 495 40.73 11.10 -8.59
CA ILE A 495 40.06 10.41 -9.71
C ILE A 495 39.10 9.33 -9.18
N ARG A 496 39.46 8.62 -8.10
CA ARG A 496 38.60 7.60 -7.48
C ARG A 496 37.37 8.20 -6.79
N GLU A 497 37.52 9.34 -6.11
CA GLU A 497 36.42 10.16 -5.57
C GLU A 497 35.54 10.74 -6.70
N PHE A 498 36.13 11.21 -7.80
CA PHE A 498 35.42 11.68 -8.99
C PHE A 498 34.61 10.56 -9.65
N ILE A 499 35.20 9.36 -9.80
CA ILE A 499 34.49 8.16 -10.26
C ILE A 499 33.37 7.80 -9.28
N TYR A 500 33.59 7.86 -7.97
CA TYR A 500 32.54 7.59 -6.97
C TYR A 500 31.39 8.60 -7.04
N TYR A 501 31.70 9.90 -7.13
CA TYR A 501 30.70 10.97 -7.22
C TYR A 501 29.88 10.89 -8.51
N ILE A 502 30.51 10.50 -9.64
CA ILE A 502 29.82 10.22 -10.89
C ILE A 502 29.01 8.93 -10.80
N HIS A 503 29.55 7.84 -10.24
CA HIS A 503 28.78 6.59 -10.06
C HIS A 503 27.55 6.76 -9.17
N PHE A 504 27.65 7.60 -8.14
CA PHE A 504 26.59 7.80 -7.15
C PHE A 504 25.49 8.77 -7.63
N ASN A 505 25.78 9.66 -8.58
CA ASN A 505 24.80 10.60 -9.15
C ASN A 505 24.38 10.29 -10.60
N TYR A 506 25.16 9.51 -11.35
CA TYR A 506 25.03 9.31 -12.79
C TYR A 506 25.41 7.87 -13.19
N SER A 507 24.65 6.89 -12.72
CA SER A 507 24.85 5.44 -12.91
C SER A 507 24.76 4.93 -14.37
N HIS A 508 24.62 5.82 -15.37
CA HIS A 508 24.47 5.46 -16.79
C HIS A 508 25.56 6.03 -17.74
N ILE A 509 26.60 6.72 -17.26
CA ILE A 509 27.69 7.24 -18.13
C ILE A 509 28.75 6.15 -18.39
N TYR A 510 28.35 5.06 -19.04
CA TYR A 510 29.25 3.95 -19.41
C TYR A 510 29.89 4.07 -20.82
N MET A 511 29.67 5.18 -21.52
CA MET A 511 30.07 5.36 -22.93
C MET A 511 31.11 6.48 -23.17
N TYR A 512 31.54 7.21 -22.13
CA TYR A 512 32.50 8.32 -22.25
C TYR A 512 33.81 8.13 -21.46
N SER A 513 33.92 7.07 -20.64
CA SER A 513 35.16 6.73 -19.93
C SER A 513 36.31 6.44 -20.89
N ASP A 514 36.04 5.71 -21.97
CA ASP A 514 37.07 5.14 -22.84
C ASP A 514 37.68 6.16 -23.80
N LEU A 515 36.95 7.25 -24.11
CA LEU A 515 37.45 8.38 -24.87
C LEU A 515 38.36 9.30 -24.04
N MET A 516 38.21 9.35 -22.70
CA MET A 516 39.12 10.09 -21.83
C MET A 516 40.36 9.29 -21.41
N THR A 517 40.28 7.97 -21.24
CA THR A 517 41.45 7.14 -20.91
C THR A 517 42.46 7.08 -22.06
N LEU A 518 42.00 7.01 -23.30
CA LEU A 518 42.89 6.96 -24.48
C LEU A 518 43.66 8.28 -24.73
N ASN A 519 43.07 9.44 -24.44
CA ASN A 519 43.71 10.73 -24.73
C ASN A 519 44.72 11.20 -23.66
N ILE A 520 44.73 10.59 -22.47
CA ILE A 520 45.70 10.90 -21.40
C ILE A 520 46.97 10.05 -21.52
N SER A 521 46.91 8.90 -22.20
CA SER A 521 48.09 8.06 -22.47
C SER A 521 49.09 8.67 -23.47
N GLY A 522 48.69 9.69 -24.24
CA GLY A 522 49.51 10.27 -25.32
C GLY A 522 50.44 11.42 -24.92
N THR A 523 50.28 12.02 -23.74
CA THR A 523 50.94 13.30 -23.39
C THR A 523 51.88 13.21 -22.17
N ILE A 524 52.38 12.00 -21.86
CA ILE A 524 53.29 11.74 -20.72
C ILE A 524 54.74 11.48 -21.16
N TYR A 525 55.02 11.49 -22.48
CA TYR A 525 56.38 11.41 -23.03
C TYR A 525 56.65 12.46 -24.13
N THR A 526 56.74 13.72 -23.74
CA THR A 526 57.76 14.72 -24.17
C THR A 526 57.62 16.01 -23.39
#